data_AF-A0A3D2UNH4-F1
#
_entry.id   AF-A0A3D2UNH4-F1
#
_cell.length_a   1.000
_cell.length_b   1.000
_cell.length_c   1.000
_cell.angle_alpha   90.00
_cell.angle_beta   90.00
_cell.angle_gamma   90.00
#
_symmetry.space_group_name_H-M   'P 1'
#
loop_
_entity.id
_entity.type
_entity.pdbx_description
1 polymer ?
#
loop_
_entity_poly.entity_id
_entity_poly.type
_entity_poly.pdbx_seq_one_letter_code
_entity_poly.pdbx_strand_id
1 'polypeptide(L)'
;MAKKPKRIDVTKISLEEWLDLLSNLPGDESFFSYEFPTNNHREEYISTIQNRTDKEIKKLIKNFLISSGSLGIDEIYLGYLKDVNKKDPEKFKLLLENQYNQRLVLNSVGYDVLPWEGITWVIDLLPHFPNQAIESINAYVLAHAQELPDGRLRGLNDATQIIRAKYIGLPGTKPETIEFLQNMNSRDFEHLIERLYNSMGYDTELTPPQKDGGRDIIVKHTKPAKREILLIECKRYRGTVGVEVVNRLLGIVSSEKANKGVLVTSGKFTKYAQIFSKENPRIELISNQELIPLLNEHLGPKWTSYIDSLLLESKKKFMQS
;
A
#
# COMPACT_ATOMS: atom_id res chain seq x y z
N MET A 1 29.30 -33.60 -0.04
CA MET A 1 28.86 -32.20 -0.26
C MET A 1 27.64 -32.24 -1.17
N ALA A 2 26.46 -31.84 -0.69
CA ALA A 2 25.29 -31.70 -1.58
C ALA A 2 25.60 -30.62 -2.62
N LYS A 3 25.39 -30.94 -3.90
CA LYS A 3 25.60 -29.99 -5.01
C LYS A 3 24.62 -28.84 -4.81
N LYS A 4 25.10 -27.61 -4.68
CA LYS A 4 24.20 -26.44 -4.56
C LYS A 4 23.28 -26.41 -5.79
N PRO A 5 21.96 -26.25 -5.62
CA PRO A 5 21.03 -26.24 -6.74
C PRO A 5 21.39 -25.12 -7.71
N LYS A 6 21.20 -25.37 -9.01
CA LYS A 6 21.47 -24.36 -10.04
C LYS A 6 20.38 -23.31 -9.96
N ARG A 7 20.76 -22.04 -9.82
CA ARG A 7 19.81 -20.92 -9.71
C ARG A 7 19.37 -20.47 -11.09
N ILE A 8 18.07 -20.46 -11.33
CA ILE A 8 17.48 -19.91 -12.56
C ILE A 8 17.31 -18.41 -12.38
N ASP A 9 17.76 -17.63 -13.34
CA ASP A 9 17.49 -16.19 -13.41
C ASP A 9 16.11 -15.96 -14.05
N VAL A 10 15.08 -15.99 -13.21
CA VAL A 10 13.68 -15.84 -13.64
C VAL A 10 13.34 -14.46 -14.19
N THR A 11 14.25 -13.48 -14.10
CA THR A 11 14.02 -12.15 -14.68
C THR A 11 14.19 -12.12 -16.19
N LYS A 12 14.80 -13.17 -16.77
CA LYS A 12 15.16 -13.27 -18.20
C LYS A 12 14.29 -14.24 -19.01
N ILE A 13 13.36 -14.92 -18.37
CA ILE A 13 12.41 -15.82 -19.02
C ILE A 13 11.08 -15.10 -19.23
N SER A 14 10.19 -15.70 -20.01
CA SER A 14 8.82 -15.20 -20.23
C SER A 14 7.88 -15.53 -19.06
N LEU A 15 6.71 -14.89 -19.03
CA LEU A 15 5.66 -15.19 -18.05
C LEU A 15 5.22 -16.66 -18.09
N GLU A 16 4.96 -17.20 -19.28
CA GLU A 16 4.49 -18.57 -19.41
C GLU A 16 5.58 -19.59 -19.03
N GLU A 17 6.85 -19.33 -19.36
CA GLU A 17 7.97 -20.16 -18.88
C GLU A 17 8.07 -20.13 -17.35
N TRP A 18 7.92 -18.96 -16.72
CA TRP A 18 7.94 -18.86 -15.26
C TRP A 18 6.74 -19.55 -14.59
N LEU A 19 5.54 -19.41 -15.17
CA LEU A 19 4.34 -20.10 -14.68
C LEU A 19 4.46 -21.63 -14.83
N ASP A 20 5.11 -22.11 -15.89
CA ASP A 20 5.41 -23.53 -16.08
C ASP A 20 6.38 -24.04 -15.01
N LEU A 21 7.45 -23.28 -14.71
CA LEU A 21 8.39 -23.62 -13.62
C LEU A 21 7.69 -23.74 -12.25
N LEU A 22 6.68 -22.91 -11.97
CA LEU A 22 5.88 -23.03 -10.73
C LEU A 22 5.06 -24.32 -10.66
N SER A 23 4.76 -24.92 -11.80
CA SER A 23 3.99 -26.16 -11.90
C SER A 23 4.87 -27.39 -11.98
N ASN A 24 6.04 -27.26 -12.58
CA ASN A 24 6.98 -28.33 -12.89
C ASN A 24 8.37 -27.95 -12.34
N LEU A 25 8.57 -28.16 -11.03
CA LEU A 25 9.85 -27.86 -10.39
C LEU A 25 10.97 -28.73 -10.99
N PRO A 26 12.03 -28.15 -11.57
CA PRO A 26 13.20 -28.93 -11.98
C PRO A 26 13.92 -29.44 -10.73
N GLY A 27 14.19 -30.74 -10.66
CA GLY A 27 14.61 -31.42 -9.41
C GLY A 27 15.83 -30.82 -8.69
N ASP A 28 16.80 -30.26 -9.42
CA ASP A 28 18.04 -29.69 -8.87
C ASP A 28 18.11 -28.15 -9.01
N GLU A 29 17.02 -27.48 -9.40
CA GLU A 29 17.02 -26.03 -9.65
C GLU A 29 16.21 -25.27 -8.59
N SER A 30 16.65 -24.05 -8.27
CA SER A 30 15.98 -23.16 -7.31
C SER A 30 15.74 -21.79 -7.93
N PHE A 31 14.57 -21.21 -7.69
CA PHE A 31 14.22 -19.88 -8.16
C PHE A 31 13.24 -19.19 -7.21
N PHE A 32 13.02 -17.89 -7.40
CA PHE A 32 12.03 -17.14 -6.64
C PHE A 32 10.63 -17.39 -7.19
N SER A 33 9.78 -18.01 -6.37
CA SER A 33 8.42 -18.42 -6.72
C SER A 33 7.33 -17.65 -5.97
N TYR A 34 7.73 -16.76 -5.06
CA TYR A 34 6.82 -16.06 -4.15
C TYR A 34 6.55 -14.61 -4.53
N GLU A 35 6.99 -14.15 -5.70
CA GLU A 35 6.71 -12.83 -6.28
C GLU A 35 6.79 -12.92 -7.80
N PHE A 36 6.19 -11.98 -8.53
CA PHE A 36 6.45 -11.87 -9.97
C PHE A 36 7.93 -11.53 -10.21
N PRO A 37 8.59 -12.13 -11.22
CA PRO A 37 10.00 -11.85 -11.47
C PRO A 37 10.30 -10.39 -11.81
N THR A 38 9.38 -9.72 -12.51
CA THR A 38 9.50 -8.31 -12.87
C THR A 38 8.11 -7.64 -12.95
N ASN A 39 8.09 -6.31 -13.00
CA ASN A 39 6.85 -5.56 -13.24
C ASN A 39 6.18 -5.93 -14.57
N ASN A 40 6.96 -6.21 -15.62
CA ASN A 40 6.42 -6.61 -16.93
C ASN A 40 5.65 -7.94 -16.83
N HIS A 41 6.20 -8.93 -16.11
CA HIS A 41 5.51 -10.20 -15.86
C HIS A 41 4.17 -9.99 -15.17
N ARG A 42 4.15 -9.15 -14.12
CA ARG A 42 2.93 -8.80 -13.41
C ARG A 42 1.92 -8.13 -14.33
N GLU A 43 2.34 -7.10 -15.08
CA GLU A 43 1.44 -6.37 -15.98
C GLU A 43 0.84 -7.27 -17.06
N GLU A 44 1.65 -8.15 -17.66
CA GLU A 44 1.22 -9.16 -18.61
C GLU A 44 0.19 -10.12 -17.97
N TYR A 45 0.48 -10.63 -16.77
CA TYR A 45 -0.44 -11.51 -16.04
C TYR A 45 -1.77 -10.83 -15.73
N ILE A 46 -1.75 -9.59 -15.22
CA ILE A 46 -2.93 -8.81 -14.88
C ILE A 46 -3.77 -8.49 -16.14
N SER A 47 -3.12 -8.14 -17.25
CA SER A 47 -3.83 -7.85 -18.51
C SER A 47 -4.55 -9.08 -19.11
N THR A 48 -4.04 -10.29 -18.83
CA THR A 48 -4.61 -11.56 -19.32
C THR A 48 -5.45 -12.27 -18.25
N ILE A 49 -5.69 -11.66 -17.09
CA ILE A 49 -6.26 -12.33 -15.90
C ILE A 49 -7.68 -12.87 -16.10
N GLN A 50 -8.44 -12.27 -17.01
CA GLN A 50 -9.80 -12.71 -17.32
C GLN A 50 -9.81 -14.08 -18.01
N ASN A 51 -8.74 -14.42 -18.74
CA ASN A 51 -8.60 -15.70 -19.43
C ASN A 51 -8.15 -16.84 -18.50
N ARG A 52 -7.79 -16.54 -17.25
CA ARG A 52 -7.25 -17.51 -16.29
C ARG A 52 -8.36 -18.07 -15.39
N THR A 53 -8.26 -19.35 -15.07
CA THR A 53 -9.20 -20.02 -14.17
C THR A 53 -8.94 -19.67 -12.71
N ASP A 54 -9.97 -19.79 -11.86
CA ASP A 54 -9.82 -19.62 -10.42
C ASP A 54 -8.79 -20.58 -9.81
N LYS A 55 -8.69 -21.80 -10.35
CA LYS A 55 -7.72 -22.79 -9.89
C LYS A 55 -6.28 -22.32 -10.09
N GLU A 56 -5.96 -21.76 -11.26
CA GLU A 56 -4.63 -21.23 -11.58
C GLU A 56 -4.30 -20.02 -10.71
N ILE A 57 -5.26 -19.10 -10.57
CA ILE A 57 -5.09 -17.87 -9.79
C ILE A 57 -4.86 -18.19 -8.30
N LYS A 58 -5.69 -19.06 -7.71
CA LYS A 58 -5.54 -19.47 -6.32
C LYS A 58 -4.20 -20.20 -6.07
N LYS A 59 -3.73 -21.01 -7.02
CA LYS A 59 -2.41 -21.66 -6.94
C LYS A 59 -1.29 -20.63 -6.91
N LEU A 60 -1.34 -19.62 -7.77
CA LEU A 60 -0.34 -18.56 -7.80
C LEU A 60 -0.34 -17.72 -6.52
N ILE A 61 -1.53 -17.26 -6.08
CA ILE A 61 -1.68 -16.51 -4.83
C ILE A 61 -1.11 -17.32 -3.65
N LYS A 62 -1.35 -18.64 -3.59
CA LYS A 62 -0.79 -19.50 -2.53
C LYS A 62 0.73 -19.44 -2.42
N ASN A 63 1.42 -19.37 -3.55
CA ASN A 63 2.88 -19.26 -3.56
C ASN A 63 3.36 -17.92 -3.02
N PHE A 64 2.59 -16.85 -3.27
CA PHE A 64 2.92 -15.50 -2.83
C PHE A 64 2.66 -15.29 -1.33
N LEU A 65 1.64 -15.95 -0.78
CA LEU A 65 1.30 -15.85 0.64
C LEU A 65 2.35 -16.50 1.55
N ILE A 66 2.34 -16.08 2.83
CA ILE A 66 3.19 -16.68 3.86
C ILE A 66 2.57 -17.98 4.36
N SER A 67 3.30 -19.10 4.24
CA SER A 67 2.96 -20.34 4.95
C SER A 67 3.54 -20.28 6.36
N SER A 68 2.90 -20.94 7.32
CA SER A 68 3.46 -21.02 8.67
C SER A 68 4.83 -21.68 8.64
N GLY A 69 5.81 -21.10 9.30
CA GLY A 69 7.17 -21.62 9.27
C GLY A 69 8.24 -20.61 9.64
N SER A 70 9.43 -20.85 9.11
CA SER A 70 10.60 -19.99 9.22
C SER A 70 11.01 -19.42 7.86
N LEU A 71 11.57 -18.23 7.87
CA LEU A 71 12.18 -17.59 6.71
C LEU A 71 13.69 -17.44 6.96
N GLY A 72 14.50 -17.37 5.90
CA GLY A 72 15.95 -17.25 6.05
C GLY A 72 16.42 -16.00 6.82
N ILE A 73 15.57 -14.96 6.92
CA ILE A 73 15.86 -13.76 7.71
C ILE A 73 15.85 -14.01 9.23
N ASP A 74 15.18 -15.08 9.67
CA ASP A 74 15.02 -15.43 11.08
C ASP A 74 16.37 -15.65 11.77
N GLU A 75 17.34 -16.25 11.06
CA GLU A 75 18.69 -16.48 11.58
C GLU A 75 19.41 -15.15 11.87
N ILE A 76 19.23 -14.16 10.99
CA ILE A 76 19.84 -12.84 11.11
C ILE A 76 19.23 -12.08 12.29
N TYR A 77 17.89 -12.06 12.39
CA TYR A 77 17.19 -11.41 13.50
C TYR A 77 17.48 -12.08 14.84
N LEU A 78 17.57 -13.40 14.88
CA LEU A 78 17.94 -14.12 16.09
C LEU A 78 19.36 -13.76 16.55
N GLY A 79 20.30 -13.60 15.61
CA GLY A 79 21.65 -13.10 15.91
C GLY A 79 21.63 -11.71 16.53
N TYR A 80 20.88 -10.78 15.93
CA TYR A 80 20.68 -9.43 16.46
C TYR A 80 20.09 -9.45 17.88
N LEU A 81 19.01 -10.22 18.11
CA LEU A 81 18.36 -10.31 19.41
C LEU A 81 19.30 -10.86 20.50
N LYS A 82 20.12 -11.87 20.17
CA LYS A 82 21.14 -12.41 21.09
C LYS A 82 22.19 -11.37 21.46
N ASP A 83 22.62 -10.56 20.49
CA ASP A 83 23.59 -9.49 20.73
C ASP A 83 23.01 -8.34 21.55
N VAL A 84 21.74 -7.96 21.31
CA VAL A 84 21.04 -6.97 22.15
C VAL A 84 20.90 -7.50 23.56
N ASN A 85 20.47 -8.75 23.78
CA ASN A 85 20.33 -9.32 25.11
C ASN A 85 21.64 -9.27 25.93
N LYS A 86 22.80 -9.47 25.28
CA LYS A 86 24.11 -9.37 25.94
C LYS A 86 24.49 -7.94 26.31
N LYS A 87 24.12 -6.95 25.49
CA LYS A 87 24.55 -5.55 25.62
C LYS A 87 23.58 -4.69 26.43
N ASP A 88 22.28 -4.95 26.28
CA ASP A 88 21.18 -4.17 26.82
C ASP A 88 19.96 -5.10 27.08
N PRO A 89 19.92 -5.77 28.25
CA PRO A 89 18.84 -6.67 28.62
C PRO A 89 17.46 -6.00 28.72
N GLU A 90 17.40 -4.71 29.05
CA GLU A 90 16.13 -3.99 29.15
C GLU A 90 15.57 -3.69 27.76
N LYS A 91 16.41 -3.26 26.81
CA LYS A 91 16.00 -3.16 25.40
C LYS A 91 15.57 -4.51 24.82
N PHE A 92 16.26 -5.59 25.19
CA PHE A 92 15.85 -6.93 24.76
C PHE A 92 14.44 -7.29 25.23
N LYS A 93 14.08 -7.01 26.49
CA LYS A 93 12.72 -7.21 27.00
C LYS A 93 11.68 -6.43 26.21
N LEU A 94 11.96 -5.17 25.88
CA LEU A 94 11.07 -4.33 25.06
C LEU A 94 10.87 -4.93 23.66
N LEU A 95 11.94 -5.43 23.03
CA LEU A 95 11.85 -6.09 21.72
C LEU A 95 11.00 -7.37 21.75
N LEU A 96 10.93 -8.06 22.90
CA LEU A 96 10.09 -9.25 23.08
C LEU A 96 8.59 -8.95 23.25
N GLU A 97 8.19 -7.68 23.38
CA GLU A 97 6.76 -7.31 23.31
C GLU A 97 6.19 -7.58 21.90
N ASN A 98 7.06 -7.59 20.88
CA ASN A 98 6.69 -8.00 19.53
C ASN A 98 6.51 -9.52 19.44
N GLN A 99 5.34 -9.96 18.98
CA GLN A 99 4.97 -11.37 18.88
C GLN A 99 5.85 -12.18 17.93
N TYR A 100 6.38 -11.60 16.85
CA TYR A 100 7.35 -12.28 15.98
C TYR A 100 8.65 -12.57 16.74
N ASN A 101 9.21 -11.57 17.43
CA ASN A 101 10.45 -11.73 18.20
C ASN A 101 10.31 -12.78 19.32
N GLN A 102 9.17 -12.76 20.01
CA GLN A 102 8.86 -13.75 21.05
C GLN A 102 8.85 -15.17 20.48
N ARG A 103 8.11 -15.40 19.38
CA ARG A 103 8.03 -16.71 18.73
C ARG A 103 9.38 -17.15 18.16
N LEU A 104 10.15 -16.23 17.60
CA LEU A 104 11.49 -16.50 17.09
C LEU A 104 12.43 -17.01 18.18
N VAL A 105 12.43 -16.37 19.36
CA VAL A 105 13.23 -16.81 20.50
C VAL A 105 12.76 -18.16 21.03
N LEU A 106 11.45 -18.36 21.19
CA LEU A 106 10.87 -19.64 21.64
C LEU A 106 11.23 -20.79 20.69
N ASN A 107 11.07 -20.58 19.38
CA ASN A 107 11.48 -21.54 18.36
C ASN A 107 12.96 -21.90 18.49
N SER A 108 13.82 -20.89 18.70
CA SER A 108 15.28 -21.09 18.79
C SER A 108 15.74 -21.92 20.00
N VAL A 109 14.90 -22.04 21.04
CA VAL A 109 15.19 -22.85 22.24
C VAL A 109 14.40 -24.16 22.27
N GLY A 110 13.78 -24.54 21.14
CA GLY A 110 13.19 -25.86 20.95
C GLY A 110 11.69 -25.96 21.27
N TYR A 111 11.00 -24.84 21.51
CA TYR A 111 9.53 -24.89 21.57
C TYR A 111 8.93 -25.10 20.18
N ASP A 112 7.86 -25.89 20.12
CA ASP A 112 7.08 -26.13 18.90
C ASP A 112 6.19 -24.92 18.57
N VAL A 113 6.84 -23.83 18.19
CA VAL A 113 6.23 -22.56 17.82
C VAL A 113 6.90 -22.09 16.55
N LEU A 114 6.11 -21.72 15.53
CA LEU A 114 6.64 -21.21 14.28
C LEU A 114 6.76 -19.67 14.34
N PRO A 115 7.91 -19.08 13.97
CA PRO A 115 8.09 -17.63 13.99
C PRO A 115 7.04 -16.88 13.18
N TRP A 116 6.71 -17.41 12.00
CA TRP A 116 5.70 -16.87 11.11
C TRP A 116 4.42 -17.69 11.21
N GLU A 117 3.33 -17.06 11.64
CA GLU A 117 1.99 -17.57 11.41
C GLU A 117 1.62 -17.35 9.93
N GLY A 118 1.19 -18.42 9.27
CA GLY A 118 0.82 -18.38 7.87
C GLY A 118 -0.52 -17.70 7.63
N ILE A 119 -0.67 -17.13 6.43
CA ILE A 119 -1.88 -16.44 5.97
C ILE A 119 -2.48 -17.10 4.72
N THR A 120 -2.06 -18.31 4.37
CA THR A 120 -2.57 -19.02 3.18
C THR A 120 -4.09 -19.27 3.20
N TRP A 121 -4.71 -19.27 4.38
CA TRP A 121 -6.16 -19.42 4.57
C TRP A 121 -6.97 -18.31 3.89
N VAL A 122 -6.37 -17.15 3.59
CA VAL A 122 -7.03 -16.05 2.87
C VAL A 122 -7.58 -16.48 1.51
N ILE A 123 -7.01 -17.52 0.90
CA ILE A 123 -7.48 -18.06 -0.39
C ILE A 123 -8.90 -18.62 -0.31
N ASP A 124 -9.31 -19.09 0.86
CA ASP A 124 -10.63 -19.68 1.08
C ASP A 124 -11.75 -18.63 1.07
N LEU A 125 -11.39 -17.34 1.23
CA LEU A 125 -12.31 -16.22 1.06
C LEU A 125 -12.72 -16.01 -0.41
N LEU A 126 -11.94 -16.50 -1.37
CA LEU A 126 -12.16 -16.25 -2.79
C LEU A 126 -13.11 -17.30 -3.40
N PRO A 127 -14.02 -16.92 -4.32
CA PRO A 127 -14.22 -15.57 -4.89
C PRO A 127 -15.18 -14.68 -4.10
N HIS A 128 -15.78 -15.18 -3.02
CA HIS A 128 -16.96 -14.57 -2.38
C HIS A 128 -16.66 -13.32 -1.56
N PHE A 129 -15.46 -13.23 -0.97
CA PHE A 129 -15.06 -12.16 -0.04
C PHE A 129 -13.67 -11.57 -0.40
N PRO A 130 -13.49 -11.03 -1.62
CA PRO A 130 -12.18 -10.58 -2.10
C PRO A 130 -11.66 -9.33 -1.37
N ASN A 131 -12.55 -8.45 -0.90
CA ASN A 131 -12.15 -7.30 -0.09
C ASN A 131 -11.57 -7.75 1.26
N GLN A 132 -12.23 -8.70 1.94
CA GLN A 132 -11.74 -9.28 3.19
C GLN A 132 -10.40 -10.00 3.00
N ALA A 133 -10.20 -10.61 1.83
CA ALA A 133 -8.92 -11.24 1.48
C ALA A 133 -7.79 -10.21 1.38
N ILE A 134 -8.02 -9.11 0.65
CA ILE A 134 -7.06 -8.00 0.53
C ILE A 134 -6.78 -7.36 1.90
N GLU A 135 -7.82 -7.07 2.67
CA GLU A 135 -7.67 -6.48 4.01
C GLU A 135 -6.87 -7.37 4.97
N SER A 136 -7.08 -8.70 4.90
CA SER A 136 -6.31 -9.66 5.70
C SER A 136 -4.82 -9.65 5.33
N ILE A 137 -4.50 -9.63 4.04
CA ILE A 137 -3.11 -9.51 3.55
C ILE A 137 -2.51 -8.17 3.99
N ASN A 138 -3.23 -7.07 3.82
CA ASN A 138 -2.78 -5.74 4.20
C ASN A 138 -2.51 -5.65 5.71
N ALA A 139 -3.39 -6.19 6.56
CA ALA A 139 -3.21 -6.24 8.00
C ALA A 139 -1.96 -7.03 8.39
N TYR A 140 -1.73 -8.17 7.72
CA TYR A 140 -0.52 -8.97 7.92
C TYR A 140 0.75 -8.21 7.56
N VAL A 141 0.78 -7.57 6.38
CA VAL A 141 1.91 -6.75 5.98
C VAL A 141 2.11 -5.60 6.96
N LEU A 142 1.05 -4.93 7.40
CA LEU A 142 1.13 -3.82 8.33
C LEU A 142 1.77 -4.24 9.67
N ALA A 143 1.39 -5.40 10.19
CA ALA A 143 1.92 -5.95 11.44
C ALA A 143 3.38 -6.41 11.34
N HIS A 144 3.81 -6.88 10.17
CA HIS A 144 5.11 -7.56 10.00
C HIS A 144 6.08 -6.86 9.06
N ALA A 145 5.76 -5.65 8.57
CA ALA A 145 6.53 -4.97 7.53
C ALA A 145 8.01 -4.77 7.84
N GLN A 146 8.35 -4.56 9.11
CA GLN A 146 9.73 -4.32 9.54
C GLN A 146 10.58 -5.59 9.46
N GLU A 147 9.96 -6.75 9.60
CA GLU A 147 10.63 -8.05 9.70
C GLU A 147 10.58 -8.85 8.39
N LEU A 148 9.58 -8.58 7.55
CA LEU A 148 9.39 -9.28 6.28
C LEU A 148 10.50 -8.95 5.28
N PRO A 149 11.09 -9.96 4.62
CA PRO A 149 11.99 -9.71 3.50
C PRO A 149 11.27 -8.99 2.35
N ASP A 150 11.98 -8.10 1.65
CA ASP A 150 11.41 -7.30 0.55
C ASP A 150 10.69 -8.14 -0.51
N GLY A 151 11.22 -9.31 -0.86
CA GLY A 151 10.59 -10.19 -1.84
C GLY A 151 9.26 -10.78 -1.36
N ARG A 152 9.10 -10.99 -0.04
CA ARG A 152 7.82 -11.42 0.53
C ARG A 152 6.83 -10.26 0.64
N LEU A 153 7.30 -9.05 0.92
CA LEU A 153 6.47 -7.84 0.83
C LEU A 153 5.92 -7.64 -0.58
N ARG A 154 6.77 -7.78 -1.60
CA ARG A 154 6.36 -7.69 -3.01
C ARG A 154 5.41 -8.83 -3.40
N GLY A 155 5.67 -10.06 -2.97
CA GLY A 155 4.75 -11.18 -3.16
C GLY A 155 3.34 -10.94 -2.61
N LEU A 156 3.24 -10.48 -1.37
CA LEU A 156 1.95 -10.17 -0.74
C LEU A 156 1.21 -9.04 -1.49
N ASN A 157 1.95 -8.03 -1.97
CA ASN A 157 1.40 -6.98 -2.81
C ASN A 157 0.90 -7.53 -4.16
N ASP A 158 1.71 -8.34 -4.85
CA ASP A 158 1.32 -9.00 -6.09
C ASP A 158 0.04 -9.83 -5.90
N ALA A 159 -0.11 -10.52 -4.75
CA ALA A 159 -1.33 -11.24 -4.41
C ALA A 159 -2.56 -10.30 -4.30
N THR A 160 -2.43 -9.15 -3.64
CA THR A 160 -3.54 -8.18 -3.57
C THR A 160 -3.93 -7.64 -4.94
N GLN A 161 -2.96 -7.39 -5.82
CA GLN A 161 -3.20 -6.91 -7.19
C GLN A 161 -3.95 -7.97 -8.02
N ILE A 162 -3.53 -9.24 -7.92
CA ILE A 162 -4.22 -10.36 -8.57
C ILE A 162 -5.66 -10.46 -8.08
N ILE A 163 -5.89 -10.44 -6.75
CA ILE A 163 -7.22 -10.56 -6.17
C ILE A 163 -8.12 -9.44 -6.65
N ARG A 164 -7.63 -8.19 -6.60
CA ARG A 164 -8.38 -7.02 -7.06
C ARG A 164 -8.72 -7.13 -8.54
N ALA A 165 -7.74 -7.41 -9.39
CA ALA A 165 -7.93 -7.48 -10.83
C ALA A 165 -8.89 -8.61 -11.25
N LYS A 166 -8.88 -9.75 -10.56
CA LYS A 166 -9.76 -10.88 -10.89
C LYS A 166 -11.17 -10.74 -10.32
N TYR A 167 -11.29 -10.43 -9.03
CA TYR A 167 -12.53 -10.62 -8.27
C TYR A 167 -13.29 -9.34 -7.95
N ILE A 168 -12.65 -8.18 -8.12
CA ILE A 168 -13.27 -6.86 -7.88
C ILE A 168 -13.40 -6.09 -9.20
N GLY A 169 -12.34 -6.10 -10.00
CA GLY A 169 -12.21 -5.31 -11.22
C GLY A 169 -11.36 -4.06 -11.02
N LEU A 170 -10.86 -3.55 -12.14
CA LEU A 170 -10.10 -2.31 -12.23
C LEU A 170 -10.87 -1.33 -13.12
N PRO A 171 -10.95 -0.04 -12.76
CA PRO A 171 -11.61 0.94 -13.61
C PRO A 171 -10.82 1.12 -14.92
N GLY A 172 -11.47 0.91 -16.05
CA GLY A 172 -10.91 1.07 -17.39
C GLY A 172 -11.24 2.42 -18.04
N THR A 173 -12.23 3.15 -17.50
CA THR A 173 -12.68 4.45 -18.03
C THR A 173 -12.66 5.54 -16.97
N LYS A 174 -12.60 6.82 -17.39
CA LYS A 174 -12.65 7.95 -16.45
C LYS A 174 -13.89 7.92 -15.53
N PRO A 175 -15.11 7.64 -16.01
CA PRO A 175 -16.28 7.49 -15.13
C PRO A 175 -16.13 6.37 -14.09
N GLU A 176 -15.60 5.21 -14.48
CA GLU A 176 -15.33 4.10 -13.55
C GLU A 176 -14.27 4.49 -12.51
N THR A 177 -13.24 5.25 -12.91
CA THR A 177 -12.24 5.77 -11.95
C THR A 177 -12.86 6.73 -10.94
N ILE A 178 -13.81 7.57 -11.38
CA ILE A 178 -14.55 8.46 -10.47
C ILE A 178 -15.37 7.63 -9.48
N GLU A 179 -16.12 6.64 -9.97
CA GLU A 179 -16.90 5.74 -9.11
C GLU A 179 -16.01 4.97 -8.13
N PHE A 180 -14.86 4.47 -8.60
CA PHE A 180 -13.85 3.84 -7.77
C PHE A 180 -13.43 4.75 -6.60
N LEU A 181 -13.01 5.99 -6.89
CA LEU A 181 -12.63 6.97 -5.85
C LEU A 181 -13.79 7.29 -4.89
N GLN A 182 -15.03 7.32 -5.39
CA GLN A 182 -16.22 7.62 -4.59
C GLN A 182 -16.65 6.45 -3.68
N ASN A 183 -16.25 5.23 -4.00
CA ASN A 183 -16.54 4.02 -3.25
C ASN A 183 -15.44 3.64 -2.25
N MET A 184 -14.25 4.26 -2.34
CA MET A 184 -13.23 4.15 -1.31
C MET A 184 -13.72 4.73 0.02
N ASN A 185 -13.22 4.18 1.14
CA ASN A 185 -13.46 4.81 2.43
C ASN A 185 -12.73 6.18 2.49
N SER A 186 -13.26 7.12 3.28
CA SER A 186 -12.73 8.50 3.31
C SER A 186 -11.26 8.55 3.72
N ARG A 187 -10.84 7.70 4.66
CA ARG A 187 -9.46 7.69 5.17
C ARG A 187 -8.46 7.17 4.12
N ASP A 188 -8.84 6.16 3.35
CA ASP A 188 -8.03 5.67 2.23
C ASP A 188 -7.96 6.72 1.11
N PHE A 189 -9.02 7.52 0.90
CA PHE A 189 -8.93 8.66 0.00
C PHE A 189 -7.90 9.69 0.49
N GLU A 190 -7.87 10.01 1.80
CA GLU A 190 -6.83 10.87 2.39
C GLU A 190 -5.42 10.27 2.19
N HIS A 191 -5.24 8.96 2.42
CA HIS A 191 -3.97 8.27 2.17
C HIS A 191 -3.55 8.34 0.70
N LEU A 192 -4.49 8.18 -0.25
CA LEU A 192 -4.20 8.34 -1.68
C LEU A 192 -3.76 9.76 -2.03
N ILE A 193 -4.43 10.78 -1.49
CA ILE A 193 -4.04 12.18 -1.71
C ILE A 193 -2.67 12.47 -1.08
N GLU A 194 -2.36 11.89 0.08
CA GLU A 194 -1.03 12.01 0.65
C GLU A 194 0.05 11.38 -0.23
N ARG A 195 -0.19 10.18 -0.79
CA ARG A 195 0.74 9.55 -1.74
C ARG A 195 0.95 10.40 -2.98
N LEU A 196 -0.12 11.01 -3.50
CA LEU A 196 -0.04 11.93 -4.64
C LEU A 196 0.89 13.12 -4.33
N TYR A 197 0.69 13.81 -3.21
CA TYR A 197 1.55 14.95 -2.86
C TYR A 197 2.98 14.51 -2.54
N ASN A 198 3.16 13.35 -1.93
CA ASN A 198 4.50 12.82 -1.70
C ASN A 198 5.21 12.48 -3.02
N SER A 199 4.53 11.88 -4.00
CA SER A 199 5.12 11.59 -5.32
C SER A 199 5.38 12.84 -6.16
N MET A 200 4.66 13.94 -5.89
CA MET A 200 4.97 15.28 -6.41
C MET A 200 6.22 15.91 -5.76
N GLY A 201 6.87 15.24 -4.81
CA GLY A 201 8.11 15.68 -4.17
C GLY A 201 7.92 16.51 -2.90
N TYR A 202 6.72 16.51 -2.33
CA TYR A 202 6.46 17.19 -1.07
C TYR A 202 6.72 16.30 0.15
N ASP A 203 7.09 16.94 1.26
CA ASP A 203 6.98 16.31 2.57
C ASP A 203 5.54 16.42 3.06
N THR A 204 5.01 15.35 3.62
CA THR A 204 3.58 15.18 3.86
C THR A 204 3.36 14.52 5.22
N GLU A 205 2.35 14.98 5.94
CA GLU A 205 1.99 14.50 7.27
C GLU A 205 0.46 14.35 7.32
N LEU A 206 -0.03 13.11 7.37
CA LEU A 206 -1.46 12.87 7.64
C LEU A 206 -1.77 13.24 9.08
N THR A 207 -2.86 13.97 9.26
CA THR A 207 -3.36 14.30 10.60
C THR A 207 -4.24 13.16 11.15
N PRO A 208 -4.36 13.02 12.47
CA PRO A 208 -5.33 12.12 13.08
C PRO A 208 -6.78 12.51 12.70
N PRO A 209 -7.72 11.56 12.64
CA PRO A 209 -9.12 11.86 12.35
C PRO A 209 -9.69 12.93 13.30
N GLN A 210 -10.18 14.05 12.74
CA GLN A 210 -10.83 15.12 13.51
C GLN A 210 -12.35 15.11 13.29
N LYS A 211 -13.13 15.31 14.37
CA LYS A 211 -14.61 15.32 14.30
C LYS A 211 -15.21 16.58 13.68
N ASP A 212 -14.50 17.72 13.71
CA ASP A 212 -15.09 19.05 13.49
C ASP A 212 -14.67 19.76 12.18
N GLY A 213 -14.10 19.02 11.21
CA GLY A 213 -13.83 19.52 9.85
C GLY A 213 -12.58 20.41 9.76
N GLY A 214 -11.43 19.78 10.03
CA GLY A 214 -10.10 20.38 9.89
C GLY A 214 -9.45 20.11 8.53
N ARG A 215 -8.12 20.20 8.51
CA ARG A 215 -7.28 19.67 7.43
C ARG A 215 -6.99 18.21 7.68
N ASP A 216 -6.85 17.42 6.62
CA ASP A 216 -6.51 16.00 6.71
C ASP A 216 -5.01 15.77 6.51
N ILE A 217 -4.34 16.61 5.72
CA ILE A 217 -2.90 16.47 5.40
C ILE A 217 -2.21 17.83 5.51
N ILE A 218 -1.04 17.84 6.15
CA ILE A 218 -0.11 18.98 6.13
C ILE A 218 0.97 18.68 5.11
N VAL A 219 1.15 19.59 4.16
CA VAL A 219 2.18 19.47 3.13
C VAL A 219 3.21 20.56 3.32
N LYS A 220 4.47 20.17 3.38
CA LYS A 220 5.62 21.05 3.56
C LYS A 220 6.52 20.94 2.35
N HIS A 221 6.91 22.08 1.82
CA HIS A 221 7.92 22.18 0.79
C HIS A 221 9.02 23.11 1.28
N THR A 222 10.21 22.55 1.48
CA THR A 222 11.37 23.31 1.94
C THR A 222 12.37 23.39 0.80
N LYS A 223 12.44 24.56 0.17
CA LYS A 223 13.53 24.92 -0.74
C LYS A 223 14.45 25.93 -0.05
N PRO A 224 15.74 26.05 -0.44
CA PRO A 224 16.58 27.14 0.03
C PRO A 224 15.84 28.48 -0.13
N ALA A 225 15.70 29.24 0.96
CA ALA A 225 14.98 30.51 1.07
C ALA A 225 13.43 30.51 0.97
N LYS A 226 12.76 29.37 0.73
CA LYS A 226 11.29 29.30 0.71
C LYS A 226 10.77 28.09 1.47
N ARG A 227 10.04 28.35 2.56
CA ARG A 227 9.22 27.36 3.25
C ARG A 227 7.77 27.61 2.89
N GLU A 228 7.12 26.58 2.35
CA GLU A 228 5.72 26.60 1.97
C GLU A 228 4.98 25.51 2.74
N ILE A 229 3.88 25.89 3.37
CA ILE A 229 2.99 25.02 4.13
C ILE A 229 1.61 25.07 3.45
N LEU A 230 1.13 23.92 3.01
CA LEU A 230 -0.22 23.74 2.49
C LEU A 230 -1.03 22.90 3.47
N LEU A 231 -2.29 23.26 3.65
CA LEU A 231 -3.25 22.47 4.41
C LEU A 231 -4.25 21.86 3.44
N ILE A 232 -4.30 20.53 3.37
CA ILE A 232 -5.20 19.83 2.46
C ILE A 232 -6.40 19.30 3.24
N GLU A 233 -7.60 19.59 2.76
CA GLU A 233 -8.83 18.94 3.21
C GLU A 233 -9.36 18.05 2.07
N CYS A 234 -9.67 16.81 2.41
CA CYS A 234 -10.13 15.78 1.51
C CYS A 234 -11.63 15.54 1.71
N LYS A 235 -12.39 15.60 0.60
CA LYS A 235 -13.82 15.30 0.58
C LYS A 235 -14.09 14.20 -0.44
N ARG A 236 -14.00 12.94 0.00
CA ARG A 236 -14.59 11.82 -0.72
C ARG A 236 -16.10 12.04 -0.75
N TYR A 237 -16.65 12.34 -1.93
CA TYR A 237 -18.02 12.83 -2.10
C TYR A 237 -18.56 12.46 -3.49
N ARG A 238 -19.85 12.09 -3.57
CA ARG A 238 -20.53 11.83 -4.84
C ARG A 238 -21.17 13.08 -5.45
N GLY A 239 -21.47 14.08 -4.60
CA GLY A 239 -22.16 15.30 -5.00
C GLY A 239 -21.24 16.48 -5.26
N THR A 240 -21.75 17.68 -4.98
CA THR A 240 -21.02 18.94 -5.08
C THR A 240 -20.62 19.47 -3.70
N VAL A 241 -19.37 19.87 -3.55
CA VAL A 241 -18.85 20.53 -2.35
C VAL A 241 -19.18 22.03 -2.43
N GLY A 242 -19.84 22.54 -1.40
CA GLY A 242 -20.27 23.92 -1.28
C GLY A 242 -19.19 24.87 -0.75
N VAL A 243 -19.47 26.17 -0.83
CA VAL A 243 -18.55 27.25 -0.40
C VAL A 243 -18.25 27.22 1.10
N GLU A 244 -19.14 26.65 1.92
CA GLU A 244 -18.97 26.61 3.38
C GLU A 244 -17.69 25.87 3.79
N VAL A 245 -17.35 24.79 3.07
CA VAL A 245 -16.10 24.04 3.28
C VAL A 245 -14.90 24.88 2.89
N VAL A 246 -15.00 25.59 1.75
CA VAL A 246 -13.95 26.48 1.25
C VAL A 246 -13.65 27.61 2.23
N ASN A 247 -14.70 28.25 2.76
CA ASN A 247 -14.60 29.31 3.77
C ASN A 247 -13.97 28.80 5.07
N ARG A 248 -14.38 27.62 5.53
CA ARG A 248 -13.81 26.99 6.74
C ARG A 248 -12.31 26.74 6.58
N LEU A 249 -11.90 26.12 5.48
CA LEU A 249 -10.49 25.86 5.21
C LEU A 249 -9.67 27.15 5.12
N LEU A 250 -10.20 28.21 4.50
CA LEU A 250 -9.54 29.52 4.46
C LEU A 250 -9.36 30.13 5.86
N GLY A 251 -10.33 29.93 6.76
CA GLY A 251 -10.22 30.28 8.17
C GLY A 251 -9.05 29.57 8.85
N ILE A 252 -8.93 28.25 8.65
CA ILE A 252 -7.84 27.42 9.21
C ILE A 252 -6.47 27.86 8.64
N VAL A 253 -6.39 28.07 7.33
CA VAL A 253 -5.17 28.57 6.65
C VAL A 253 -4.72 29.91 7.24
N SER A 254 -5.66 30.77 7.62
CA SER A 254 -5.37 32.05 8.24
C SER A 254 -4.95 31.91 9.70
N SER A 255 -5.65 31.09 10.50
CA SER A 255 -5.33 30.89 11.92
C SER A 255 -3.98 30.21 12.12
N GLU A 256 -3.63 29.25 11.26
CA GLU A 256 -2.38 28.49 11.34
C GLU A 256 -1.22 29.13 10.57
N LYS A 257 -1.46 30.29 9.94
CA LYS A 257 -0.47 31.02 9.13
C LYS A 257 0.15 30.15 8.03
N ALA A 258 -0.62 29.20 7.50
CA ALA A 258 -0.22 28.39 6.35
C ALA A 258 -0.24 29.23 5.08
N ASN A 259 0.53 28.86 4.05
CA ASN A 259 0.58 29.63 2.81
C ASN A 259 -0.71 29.50 2.00
N LYS A 260 -1.25 28.27 1.92
CA LYS A 260 -2.41 27.94 1.07
C LYS A 260 -3.22 26.79 1.67
N GLY A 261 -4.52 26.75 1.37
CA GLY A 261 -5.36 25.57 1.56
C GLY A 261 -5.67 24.92 0.22
N VAL A 262 -5.75 23.59 0.19
CA VAL A 262 -6.20 22.84 -0.98
C VAL A 262 -7.37 21.95 -0.59
N LEU A 263 -8.49 22.11 -1.28
CA LEU A 263 -9.66 21.26 -1.09
C LEU A 263 -9.72 20.25 -2.23
N VAL A 264 -9.56 18.96 -1.92
CA VAL A 264 -9.53 17.87 -2.89
C VAL A 264 -10.79 17.04 -2.77
N THR A 265 -11.49 16.75 -3.88
CA THR A 265 -12.72 15.95 -3.85
C THR A 265 -12.83 14.95 -4.99
N SER A 266 -13.41 13.77 -4.70
CA SER A 266 -13.84 12.81 -5.73
C SER A 266 -15.13 13.23 -6.46
N GLY A 267 -15.74 14.35 -6.04
CA GLY A 267 -16.94 14.95 -6.61
C GLY A 267 -16.62 16.19 -7.45
N LYS A 268 -17.52 17.17 -7.38
CA LYS A 268 -17.39 18.48 -8.04
C LYS A 268 -17.52 19.62 -7.03
N PHE A 269 -17.25 20.85 -7.44
CA PHE A 269 -17.53 22.06 -6.66
C PHE A 269 -18.77 22.79 -7.18
N THR A 270 -19.47 23.50 -6.31
CA THR A 270 -20.51 24.43 -6.76
C THR A 270 -19.90 25.61 -7.53
N LYS A 271 -20.67 26.23 -8.42
CA LYS A 271 -20.21 27.43 -9.15
C LYS A 271 -19.76 28.54 -8.20
N TYR A 272 -20.48 28.72 -7.09
CA TYR A 272 -20.14 29.74 -6.10
C TYR A 272 -18.82 29.43 -5.38
N ALA A 273 -18.56 28.16 -5.02
CA ALA A 273 -17.26 27.75 -4.48
C ALA A 273 -16.10 28.04 -5.45
N GLN A 274 -16.31 27.77 -6.74
CA GLN A 274 -15.31 28.05 -7.79
C GLN A 274 -15.04 29.56 -7.96
N ILE A 275 -16.08 30.39 -7.94
CA ILE A 275 -15.93 31.86 -7.98
C ILE A 275 -15.17 32.34 -6.75
N PHE A 276 -15.58 31.88 -5.56
CA PHE A 276 -14.94 32.25 -4.30
C PHE A 276 -13.44 31.91 -4.27
N SER A 277 -13.04 30.72 -4.75
CA SER A 277 -11.62 30.35 -4.83
C SER A 277 -10.82 31.24 -5.81
N LYS A 278 -11.43 31.69 -6.91
CA LYS A 278 -10.76 32.63 -7.84
C LYS A 278 -10.51 34.00 -7.21
N GLU A 279 -11.40 34.44 -6.33
CA GLU A 279 -11.26 35.70 -5.59
C GLU A 279 -10.28 35.57 -4.41
N ASN A 280 -9.95 34.35 -3.98
CA ASN A 280 -9.11 34.07 -2.82
C ASN A 280 -7.90 33.18 -3.21
N PRO A 281 -6.76 33.76 -3.63
CA PRO A 281 -5.61 33.01 -4.18
C PRO A 281 -4.94 32.06 -3.17
N ARG A 282 -5.25 32.19 -1.87
CA ARG A 282 -4.80 31.28 -0.81
C ARG A 282 -5.59 29.98 -0.73
N ILE A 283 -6.56 29.75 -1.63
CA ILE A 283 -7.30 28.49 -1.73
C ILE A 283 -7.27 27.94 -3.14
N GLU A 284 -7.04 26.64 -3.25
CA GLU A 284 -7.11 25.85 -4.47
C GLU A 284 -8.15 24.74 -4.35
N LEU A 285 -8.84 24.47 -5.47
CA LEU A 285 -9.87 23.45 -5.56
C LEU A 285 -9.45 22.41 -6.59
N ILE A 286 -9.40 21.14 -6.18
CA ILE A 286 -9.09 20.00 -7.06
C ILE A 286 -10.30 19.07 -7.07
N SER A 287 -11.04 19.05 -8.17
CA SER A 287 -12.19 18.17 -8.34
C SER A 287 -11.78 16.86 -9.01
N ASN A 288 -12.75 15.96 -9.24
CA ASN A 288 -12.48 14.74 -9.97
C ASN A 288 -11.96 14.95 -11.40
N GLN A 289 -12.18 16.12 -11.99
CA GLN A 289 -11.70 16.42 -13.34
C GLN A 289 -10.19 16.67 -13.36
N GLU A 290 -9.66 17.35 -12.35
CA GLU A 290 -8.24 17.67 -12.18
C GLU A 290 -7.49 16.57 -11.44
N LEU A 291 -8.12 15.91 -10.46
CA LEU A 291 -7.50 14.89 -9.63
C LEU A 291 -7.02 13.68 -10.44
N ILE A 292 -7.83 13.18 -11.38
CA ILE A 292 -7.48 11.99 -12.16
C ILE A 292 -6.23 12.21 -13.03
N PRO A 293 -6.11 13.32 -13.80
CA PRO A 293 -4.86 13.66 -14.47
C PRO A 293 -3.66 13.70 -13.52
N LEU A 294 -3.77 14.34 -12.35
CA LEU A 294 -2.69 14.40 -11.36
C LEU A 294 -2.27 13.01 -10.86
N LEU A 295 -3.23 12.14 -10.56
CA LEU A 295 -2.95 10.75 -10.18
C LEU A 295 -2.23 10.00 -11.30
N ASN A 296 -2.69 10.15 -12.55
CA ASN A 296 -2.06 9.49 -13.69
C ASN A 296 -0.64 10.00 -13.96
N GLU A 297 -0.42 11.31 -13.84
CA GLU A 297 0.87 11.96 -14.06
C GLU A 297 1.91 11.53 -13.02
N HIS A 298 1.53 11.53 -11.73
CA HIS A 298 2.49 11.34 -10.63
C HIS A 298 2.52 9.94 -10.05
N LEU A 299 1.46 9.15 -10.21
CA LEU A 299 1.40 7.76 -9.76
C LEU A 299 1.38 6.77 -10.92
N GLY A 300 1.28 7.22 -12.18
CA GLY A 300 1.20 6.39 -13.37
C GLY A 300 -0.25 6.02 -13.74
N PRO A 301 -0.56 5.79 -15.04
CA PRO A 301 -1.94 5.60 -15.50
C PRO A 301 -2.60 4.30 -15.01
N LYS A 302 -1.82 3.37 -14.47
CA LYS A 302 -2.28 2.10 -13.90
C LYS A 302 -2.34 2.14 -12.36
N TRP A 303 -2.29 3.31 -11.72
CA TRP A 303 -2.27 3.43 -10.24
C TRP A 303 -3.38 2.66 -9.52
N THR A 304 -4.52 2.48 -10.16
CA THR A 304 -5.66 1.70 -9.64
C THR A 304 -5.33 0.22 -9.48
N SER A 305 -4.40 -0.33 -10.27
CA SER A 305 -4.00 -1.74 -10.18
C SER A 305 -3.11 -2.03 -8.98
N TYR A 306 -2.45 -1.02 -8.39
CA TYR A 306 -1.60 -1.15 -7.19
C TYR A 306 -2.05 -0.20 -6.07
N ILE A 307 -3.32 0.18 -6.05
CA ILE A 307 -3.90 1.06 -5.03
C ILE A 307 -3.64 0.54 -3.61
N ASP A 308 -3.75 -0.76 -3.37
CA ASP A 308 -3.52 -1.35 -2.04
C ASP A 308 -2.09 -1.11 -1.55
N SER A 309 -1.10 -1.18 -2.45
CA SER A 309 0.30 -0.83 -2.18
C SER A 309 0.44 0.64 -1.77
N LEU A 310 -0.18 1.54 -2.54
CA LEU A 310 -0.09 2.98 -2.31
C LEU A 310 -0.66 3.33 -0.94
N LEU A 311 -1.84 2.80 -0.61
CA LEU A 311 -2.48 3.02 0.68
C LEU A 311 -1.63 2.46 1.82
N LEU A 312 -1.07 1.27 1.65
CA LEU A 312 -0.25 0.61 2.65
C LEU A 312 1.05 1.38 2.94
N GLU A 313 1.71 1.94 1.92
CA GLU A 313 2.86 2.82 2.10
C GLU A 313 2.53 4.04 2.95
N SER A 314 1.39 4.69 2.66
CA SER A 314 0.93 5.85 3.43
C SER A 314 0.59 5.48 4.88
N LYS A 315 -0.10 4.35 5.09
CA LYS A 315 -0.44 3.83 6.42
C LYS A 315 0.80 3.52 7.25
N LYS A 316 1.83 2.91 6.64
CA LYS A 316 3.12 2.65 7.31
C LYS A 316 3.78 3.93 7.78
N LYS A 317 3.85 4.95 6.92
CA LYS A 317 4.40 6.25 7.27
C LYS A 317 3.64 6.89 8.45
N PHE A 318 2.31 6.83 8.42
CA PHE A 318 1.46 7.38 9.49
C PHE A 318 1.63 6.68 10.86
N MET A 319 1.95 5.39 10.89
CA MET A 319 2.24 4.69 12.16
C MET A 319 3.64 5.00 12.73
N GLN A 320 4.54 5.52 11.90
CA GLN A 320 5.92 5.84 12.29
C GLN A 320 6.11 7.31 12.71
N SER A 321 5.14 8.18 12.40
CA SER A 321 5.12 9.61 12.74
C SER A 321 4.55 9.87 14.12
#